data_AF-A0A2V5QKG4-F1
#
_entry.id   AF-A0A2V5QKG4-F1
#
_cell.length_a   1.000
_cell.length_b   1.000
_cell.length_c   1.000
_cell.angle_alpha   90.00
_cell.angle_beta   90.00
_cell.angle_gamma   90.00
#
_symmetry.space_group_name_H-M   'P 1'
#
loop_
_entity.id
_entity.type
_entity.pdbx_description
1 polymer ?
#
loop_
_entity_poly.entity_id
_entity_poly.type
_entity_poly.pdbx_seq_one_letter_code
_entity_poly.pdbx_strand_id
1 'polypeptide(L)'
;MDFTEFAMPEFDLEKTLNSAQVFHWETTGKGFVGTIGEHAVYAEQDDDVLKVRFGGTPSRSPRRPLPGIIAHYFALDHPLAEICASFPDDPIMNTARDFCRGLRIIRQPKWECLATFICSSMKQVAHIRQISLALRNRFGDQRKVGSRVVHTFPSPQRIARASENELRECKLGYRAKTLRATARLVSSDECDLESWSALPDGDLRKNLCELPGVGLNGF
;
A
#
# COMPACT_ATOMS: atom_id res chain seq x y z
N MET A 1 -23.17 9.71 9.38
CA MET A 1 -22.23 8.57 9.33
C MET A 1 -20.87 9.19 9.43
N ASP A 2 -20.35 9.12 10.63
CA ASP A 2 -19.52 10.16 11.17
C ASP A 2 -18.04 9.82 10.96
N PHE A 3 -17.21 10.85 10.94
CA PHE A 3 -15.78 10.68 10.84
C PHE A 3 -15.21 10.14 12.16
N THR A 4 -14.24 9.24 12.07
CA THR A 4 -13.27 9.01 13.14
C THR A 4 -12.16 10.03 12.97
N GLU A 5 -11.86 10.77 14.02
CA GLU A 5 -10.84 11.83 14.00
C GLU A 5 -9.59 11.42 14.78
N PHE A 6 -8.42 11.83 14.27
CA PHE A 6 -7.12 11.61 14.90
C PHE A 6 -6.37 12.94 14.92
N ALA A 7 -6.03 13.44 16.11
CA ALA A 7 -5.17 14.61 16.26
C ALA A 7 -3.70 14.19 16.03
N MET A 8 -3.15 14.55 14.87
CA MET A 8 -1.84 14.14 14.35
C MET A 8 -1.07 15.34 13.79
N PRO A 9 -0.41 16.14 14.65
CA PRO A 9 0.33 17.34 14.23
C PRO A 9 1.60 17.06 13.42
N GLU A 10 2.08 15.82 13.45
CA GLU A 10 3.25 15.36 12.70
C GLU A 10 2.85 14.35 11.62
N PHE A 11 1.82 14.67 10.86
CA PHE A 11 1.35 13.86 9.74
C PHE A 11 0.93 14.75 8.57
N ASP A 12 1.29 14.36 7.36
CA ASP A 12 0.84 14.97 6.12
C ASP A 12 0.32 13.86 5.21
N LEU A 13 -1.00 13.80 5.08
CA LEU A 13 -1.73 12.78 4.32
C LEU A 13 -1.37 12.85 2.83
N GLU A 14 -1.31 14.04 2.26
CA GLU A 14 -1.07 14.22 0.83
C GLU A 14 0.36 13.81 0.47
N LYS A 15 1.37 14.30 1.21
CA LYS A 15 2.76 13.88 1.02
C LYS A 15 2.92 12.38 1.23
N THR A 16 2.26 11.82 2.23
CA THR A 16 2.30 10.38 2.50
C THR A 16 1.69 9.56 1.35
N LEU A 17 0.53 9.95 0.81
CA LEU A 17 -0.12 9.20 -0.27
C LEU A 17 0.52 9.43 -1.66
N ASN A 18 1.22 10.56 -1.85
CA ASN A 18 1.87 10.92 -3.11
C ASN A 18 3.39 10.69 -3.15
N SER A 19 3.99 10.08 -2.12
CA SER A 19 5.42 9.75 -2.08
C SER A 19 5.82 8.52 -2.92
N ALA A 20 4.94 8.08 -3.83
CA ALA A 20 5.12 6.88 -4.68
C ALA A 20 5.29 5.55 -3.91
N GLN A 21 4.94 5.50 -2.62
CA GLN A 21 4.89 4.24 -1.88
C GLN A 21 3.61 3.44 -2.16
N VAL A 22 2.51 4.12 -2.49
CA VAL A 22 1.19 3.54 -2.79
C VAL A 22 0.63 4.13 -4.09
N PHE A 23 -0.26 3.39 -4.76
CA PHE A 23 -0.64 3.73 -6.15
C PHE A 23 -2.15 3.66 -6.42
N HIS A 24 -2.99 3.47 -5.41
CA HIS A 24 -4.44 3.26 -5.58
C HIS A 24 -5.32 4.28 -4.89
N TRP A 25 -4.76 5.20 -4.11
CA TRP A 25 -5.53 6.28 -3.50
C TRP A 25 -5.94 7.29 -4.55
N GLU A 26 -7.24 7.53 -4.68
CA GLU A 26 -7.84 8.43 -5.65
C GLU A 26 -8.37 9.69 -4.95
N THR A 27 -8.06 10.87 -5.48
CA THR A 27 -8.57 12.13 -4.94
C THR A 27 -10.09 12.23 -5.13
N THR A 28 -10.81 12.63 -4.09
CA THR A 28 -12.25 12.91 -4.14
C THR A 28 -12.64 13.99 -3.15
N GLY A 29 -13.23 15.10 -3.64
CA GLY A 29 -13.55 16.25 -2.80
C GLY A 29 -12.28 16.81 -2.16
N LYS A 30 -12.27 16.91 -0.83
CA LYS A 30 -11.13 17.42 -0.05
C LYS A 30 -10.11 16.35 0.37
N GLY A 31 -10.35 15.08 0.02
CA GLY A 31 -9.56 13.97 0.53
C GLY A 31 -9.31 12.89 -0.51
N PHE A 32 -9.05 11.69 -0.02
CA PHE A 32 -8.67 10.52 -0.79
C PHE A 32 -9.59 9.35 -0.48
N VAL A 33 -9.85 8.51 -1.47
CA VAL A 33 -10.57 7.25 -1.32
C VAL A 33 -9.70 6.10 -1.81
N GLY A 34 -9.75 4.98 -1.11
CA GLY A 34 -8.98 3.79 -1.45
C GLY A 34 -9.36 2.62 -0.57
N THR A 35 -8.52 1.59 -0.54
CA THR A 35 -8.69 0.44 0.36
C THR A 35 -7.46 0.22 1.22
N ILE A 36 -7.66 -0.17 2.47
CA ILE A 36 -6.63 -0.73 3.35
C ILE A 36 -6.98 -2.20 3.57
N GLY A 37 -6.31 -3.09 2.84
CA GLY A 37 -6.73 -4.49 2.72
C GLY A 37 -8.18 -4.59 2.24
N GLU A 38 -9.04 -5.18 3.06
CA GLU A 38 -10.47 -5.38 2.77
C GLU A 38 -11.35 -4.14 3.02
N HIS A 39 -10.81 -3.11 3.68
CA HIS A 39 -11.57 -1.96 4.13
C HIS A 39 -11.55 -0.85 3.10
N ALA A 40 -12.71 -0.44 2.58
CA ALA A 40 -12.82 0.83 1.88
C ALA A 40 -12.68 1.98 2.89
N VAL A 41 -11.88 2.97 2.54
CA VAL A 41 -11.54 4.09 3.41
C VAL A 41 -11.60 5.38 2.62
N TYR A 42 -12.24 6.39 3.22
CA TYR A 42 -12.09 7.78 2.85
C TYR A 42 -11.29 8.49 3.94
N ALA A 43 -10.27 9.24 3.55
CA ALA A 43 -9.44 10.02 4.47
C ALA A 43 -9.28 11.44 3.95
N GLU A 44 -9.46 12.42 4.81
CA GLU A 44 -9.13 13.83 4.55
C GLU A 44 -8.37 14.38 5.76
N GLN A 45 -7.58 15.42 5.54
CA GLN A 45 -6.84 16.07 6.60
C GLN A 45 -7.18 17.56 6.62
N ASP A 46 -7.36 18.08 7.83
CA ASP A 46 -7.66 19.48 8.13
C ASP A 46 -6.70 19.91 9.24
N ASP A 47 -5.65 20.64 8.85
CA ASP A 47 -4.47 20.92 9.68
C ASP A 47 -3.95 19.64 10.38
N ASP A 48 -3.91 19.66 11.71
CA ASP A 48 -3.42 18.57 12.54
C ASP A 48 -4.49 17.49 12.79
N VAL A 49 -5.62 17.49 12.08
CA VAL A 49 -6.71 16.53 12.29
C VAL A 49 -6.91 15.67 11.04
N LEU A 50 -6.57 14.39 11.17
CA LEU A 50 -6.90 13.37 10.18
C LEU A 50 -8.34 12.88 10.43
N LYS A 51 -9.22 13.04 9.44
CA LYS A 51 -10.61 12.60 9.45
C LYS A 51 -10.75 11.39 8.55
N VAL A 52 -11.25 10.29 9.11
CA VAL A 52 -11.40 9.03 8.39
C VAL A 52 -12.82 8.51 8.46
N ARG A 53 -13.30 7.99 7.34
CA ARG A 53 -14.56 7.26 7.26
C ARG A 53 -14.33 5.89 6.65
N PHE A 54 -14.79 4.86 7.34
CA PHE A 54 -14.78 3.50 6.84
C PHE A 54 -16.03 3.23 5.99
N GLY A 55 -15.86 2.36 5.01
CA GLY A 55 -16.94 1.77 4.24
C GLY A 55 -17.72 0.72 5.03
N GLY A 56 -18.61 0.01 4.32
CA GLY A 56 -19.36 -1.11 4.90
C GLY A 56 -18.46 -2.19 5.52
N THR A 57 -19.04 -3.00 6.41
CA THR A 57 -18.32 -4.06 7.12
C THR A 57 -17.64 -5.03 6.13
N PRO A 58 -16.34 -5.33 6.28
CA PRO A 58 -15.68 -6.35 5.47
C PRO A 58 -16.30 -7.73 5.68
N SER A 59 -15.99 -8.66 4.77
CA SER A 59 -16.45 -10.06 4.86
C SER A 59 -15.95 -10.80 6.11
N ARG A 60 -14.82 -10.34 6.69
CA ARG A 60 -14.22 -10.91 7.91
C ARG A 60 -14.04 -9.83 8.96
N SER A 61 -14.30 -10.16 10.22
CA SER A 61 -14.01 -9.28 11.35
C SER A 61 -12.53 -8.89 11.34
N PRO A 62 -12.22 -7.60 11.48
CA PRO A 62 -10.84 -7.16 11.44
C PRO A 62 -10.08 -7.64 12.68
N ARG A 63 -8.78 -7.93 12.52
CA ARG A 63 -7.90 -8.31 13.64
C ARG A 63 -7.63 -7.13 14.60
N ARG A 64 -7.91 -5.91 14.16
CA ARG A 64 -7.75 -4.66 14.90
C ARG A 64 -9.06 -3.87 14.87
N PRO A 65 -9.38 -3.09 15.90
CA PRO A 65 -10.48 -2.14 15.81
C PRO A 65 -10.22 -1.15 14.67
N LEU A 66 -11.27 -0.60 14.06
CA LEU A 66 -11.15 0.27 12.88
C LEU A 66 -10.15 1.44 13.09
N PRO A 67 -10.15 2.17 14.23
CA PRO A 67 -9.14 3.21 14.45
C PRO A 67 -7.70 2.68 14.47
N GLY A 68 -7.51 1.46 15.00
CA GLY A 68 -6.22 0.79 15.03
C GLY A 68 -5.72 0.36 13.65
N ILE A 69 -6.60 0.21 12.66
CA ILE A 69 -6.21 -0.04 11.25
C ILE A 69 -5.57 1.22 10.67
N ILE A 70 -6.16 2.39 10.89
CA ILE A 70 -5.64 3.68 10.42
C ILE A 70 -4.30 3.99 11.05
N ALA A 71 -4.24 3.92 12.38
CA ALA A 71 -3.01 4.18 13.12
C ALA A 71 -1.87 3.26 12.66
N HIS A 72 -2.16 1.98 12.44
CA HIS A 72 -1.16 1.04 11.97
C HIS A 72 -0.74 1.30 10.52
N TYR A 73 -1.69 1.50 9.60
CA TYR A 73 -1.43 1.66 8.16
C TYR A 73 -0.60 2.91 7.87
N PHE A 74 -0.97 4.06 8.47
CA PHE A 74 -0.21 5.31 8.31
C PHE A 74 0.99 5.42 9.26
N ALA A 75 1.31 4.36 10.00
CA ALA A 75 2.41 4.32 10.98
C ALA A 75 2.39 5.52 11.95
N LEU A 76 1.21 5.86 12.46
CA LEU A 76 1.01 7.01 13.35
C LEU A 76 1.71 6.81 14.72
N ASP A 77 2.09 5.59 15.05
CA ASP A 77 2.85 5.22 16.24
C ASP A 77 4.38 5.43 16.10
N HIS A 78 4.90 5.70 14.91
CA HIS A 78 6.34 5.99 14.76
C HIS A 78 6.69 7.35 15.40
N PRO A 79 7.79 7.42 16.18
CA PRO A 79 8.29 8.67 16.76
C PRO A 79 9.02 9.49 15.69
N LEU A 80 8.24 10.12 14.80
CA LEU A 80 8.78 10.80 13.62
C LEU A 80 9.78 11.90 13.99
N ALA A 81 9.50 12.68 15.03
CA ALA A 81 10.43 13.68 15.55
C ALA A 81 11.79 13.09 15.93
N GLU A 82 11.81 11.96 16.64
CA GLU A 82 13.05 11.29 17.05
C GLU A 82 13.82 10.72 15.85
N ILE A 83 13.10 10.10 14.90
CA ILE A 83 13.71 9.60 13.65
C ILE A 83 14.34 10.76 12.88
N CYS A 84 13.63 11.88 12.72
CA CYS A 84 14.16 13.06 12.03
C CYS A 84 15.33 13.69 12.78
N ALA A 85 15.34 13.65 14.11
CA ALA A 85 16.46 14.13 14.93
C ALA A 85 17.70 13.24 14.84
N SER A 86 17.58 11.99 14.39
CA SER A 86 18.72 11.08 14.18
C SER A 86 19.48 11.33 12.88
N PHE A 87 18.90 12.10 11.96
CA PHE A 87 19.56 12.42 10.68
C PHE A 87 20.70 13.43 10.88
N PRO A 88 21.71 13.44 9.97
CA PRO A 88 22.79 14.42 10.03
C PRO A 88 22.27 15.86 10.03
N ASP A 89 22.89 16.71 10.84
CA ASP A 89 22.61 18.16 10.85
C ASP A 89 23.43 18.86 9.76
N ASP A 90 22.96 18.72 8.52
CA ASP A 90 23.54 19.37 7.35
C ASP A 90 22.48 20.08 6.50
N PRO A 91 22.86 21.11 5.71
CA PRO A 91 21.88 21.91 4.95
C PRO A 91 21.03 21.11 3.96
N ILE A 92 21.58 20.05 3.35
CA ILE A 92 20.87 19.23 2.38
C ILE A 92 19.81 18.40 3.11
N MET A 93 20.20 17.75 4.20
CA MET A 93 19.30 16.96 5.01
C MET A 93 18.18 17.81 5.64
N ASN A 94 18.51 18.99 6.17
CA ASN A 94 17.52 19.91 6.74
C ASN A 94 16.50 20.38 5.68
N THR A 95 16.97 20.73 4.47
CA THR A 95 16.07 21.07 3.36
C THR A 95 15.15 19.90 2.99
N ALA A 96 15.67 18.68 2.94
CA ALA A 96 14.88 17.48 2.65
C ALA A 96 13.83 17.21 3.75
N ARG A 97 14.19 17.38 5.03
CA ARG A 97 13.29 17.23 6.17
C ARG A 97 12.14 18.23 6.14
N ASP A 98 12.44 19.49 5.85
CA ASP A 98 11.41 20.53 5.76
C ASP A 98 10.45 20.28 4.60
N PHE A 99 10.98 19.89 3.43
CA PHE A 99 10.18 19.52 2.28
C PHE A 99 9.28 18.31 2.58
N CYS A 100 9.83 17.27 3.21
CA CYS A 100 9.13 16.02 3.53
C CYS A 100 8.40 16.04 4.89
N ARG A 101 8.26 17.19 5.55
CA ARG A 101 7.64 17.27 6.89
C ARG A 101 6.26 16.61 6.90
N GLY A 102 6.04 15.71 7.88
CA GLY A 102 4.79 14.96 8.06
C GLY A 102 4.65 13.70 7.21
N LEU A 103 5.55 13.44 6.25
CA LEU A 103 5.54 12.22 5.44
C LEU A 103 5.81 11.00 6.33
N ARG A 104 4.96 9.98 6.22
CA ARG A 104 5.13 8.69 6.92
C ARG A 104 5.28 7.53 5.94
N ILE A 105 5.98 6.48 6.38
CA ILE A 105 6.12 5.22 5.63
C ILE A 105 4.94 4.31 5.98
N ILE A 106 4.13 3.98 4.97
CA ILE A 106 2.91 3.20 5.09
C ILE A 106 3.21 1.72 5.31
N ARG A 107 2.53 1.12 6.29
CA ARG A 107 2.53 -0.33 6.52
C ARG A 107 1.48 -1.01 5.64
N GLN A 108 1.82 -1.19 4.36
CA GLN A 108 0.95 -1.83 3.38
C GLN A 108 0.76 -3.32 3.68
N PRO A 109 -0.39 -3.92 3.27
CA PRO A 109 -0.50 -5.38 3.22
C PRO A 109 0.66 -5.97 2.40
N LYS A 110 1.37 -6.96 2.96
CA LYS A 110 2.64 -7.46 2.40
C LYS A 110 2.50 -7.98 0.98
N TRP A 111 1.43 -8.74 0.71
CA TRP A 111 1.11 -9.22 -0.64
C TRP A 111 0.87 -8.07 -1.63
N GLU A 112 0.07 -7.07 -1.24
CA GLU A 112 -0.24 -5.92 -2.07
C GLU A 112 1.03 -5.13 -2.42
N CYS A 113 1.90 -4.91 -1.43
CA CYS A 113 3.20 -4.28 -1.60
C CYS A 113 4.06 -5.07 -2.60
N LEU A 114 4.33 -6.34 -2.32
CA LEU A 114 5.14 -7.22 -3.18
C LEU A 114 4.62 -7.25 -4.62
N ALA A 115 3.33 -7.53 -4.81
CA ALA A 115 2.72 -7.63 -6.12
C ALA A 115 2.84 -6.31 -6.90
N THR A 116 2.60 -5.17 -6.23
CA THR A 116 2.70 -3.85 -6.85
C THR A 116 4.13 -3.53 -7.29
N PHE A 117 5.14 -3.88 -6.49
CA PHE A 117 6.54 -3.62 -6.84
C PHE A 117 7.10 -4.59 -7.89
N ILE A 118 6.61 -5.84 -7.96
CA ILE A 118 6.85 -6.71 -9.13
C ILE A 118 6.34 -6.04 -10.42
N CYS A 119 5.20 -5.33 -10.33
CA CYS A 119 4.59 -4.62 -11.45
C CYS A 119 5.30 -3.28 -11.78
N SER A 120 6.08 -2.72 -10.86
CA SER A 120 6.61 -1.36 -10.96
C SER A 120 7.94 -1.24 -11.68
N SER A 121 8.73 -2.33 -11.75
CA SER A 121 10.07 -2.31 -12.36
C SER A 121 10.08 -1.58 -13.71
N MET A 122 10.99 -0.63 -13.94
CA MET A 122 11.10 0.15 -15.19
C MET A 122 9.78 0.79 -15.67
N LYS A 123 8.93 1.27 -14.76
CA LYS A 123 7.69 1.99 -15.07
C LYS A 123 7.67 3.38 -14.42
N GLN A 124 7.04 4.32 -15.12
CA GLN A 124 6.69 5.62 -14.57
C GLN A 124 5.55 5.47 -13.55
N VAL A 125 5.53 6.29 -12.49
CA VAL A 125 4.52 6.26 -11.43
C VAL A 125 3.09 6.25 -11.97
N ALA A 126 2.81 7.06 -13.00
CA ALA A 126 1.49 7.10 -13.65
C ALA A 126 1.07 5.73 -14.23
N HIS A 127 2.00 4.98 -14.85
CA HIS A 127 1.71 3.66 -15.38
C HIS A 127 1.53 2.61 -14.28
N ILE A 128 2.25 2.74 -13.16
CA ILE A 128 2.10 1.85 -12.00
C ILE A 128 0.70 2.02 -11.40
N ARG A 129 0.25 3.27 -11.24
CA ARG A 129 -1.13 3.59 -10.82
C ARG A 129 -2.17 2.96 -11.74
N GLN A 130 -2.01 3.10 -13.06
CA GLN A 130 -2.91 2.47 -14.04
C GLN A 130 -2.95 0.95 -13.91
N ILE A 131 -1.81 0.28 -13.75
CA ILE A 131 -1.73 -1.16 -13.55
C ILE A 131 -2.42 -1.57 -12.25
N SER A 132 -2.15 -0.86 -11.14
CA SER A 132 -2.76 -1.14 -9.84
C SER A 132 -4.29 -1.03 -9.91
N LEU A 133 -4.80 0.05 -10.49
CA LEU A 133 -6.24 0.25 -10.68
C LEU A 133 -6.85 -0.80 -11.62
N ALA A 134 -6.16 -1.18 -12.71
CA ALA A 134 -6.64 -2.23 -13.62
C ALA A 134 -6.76 -3.60 -12.93
N LEU A 135 -5.76 -3.97 -12.12
CA LEU A 135 -5.78 -5.21 -11.33
C LEU A 135 -6.93 -5.21 -10.32
N ARG A 136 -7.10 -4.11 -9.60
CA ARG A 136 -8.19 -3.93 -8.63
C ARG A 136 -9.56 -3.99 -9.28
N ASN A 137 -9.77 -3.27 -10.37
CA ASN A 137 -11.06 -3.25 -11.06
C ASN A 137 -11.42 -4.61 -11.68
N ARG A 138 -10.44 -5.37 -12.16
CA ARG A 138 -10.69 -6.66 -12.81
C ARG A 138 -10.82 -7.82 -11.84
N PHE A 139 -10.00 -7.84 -10.79
CA PHE A 139 -9.84 -9.00 -9.91
C PHE A 139 -10.13 -8.69 -8.44
N GLY A 140 -10.23 -7.42 -8.05
CA GLY A 140 -10.55 -7.00 -6.69
C GLY A 140 -12.02 -7.17 -6.36
N ASP A 141 -12.33 -7.24 -5.06
CA ASP A 141 -13.70 -7.22 -4.60
C ASP A 141 -14.21 -5.78 -4.47
N GLN A 142 -15.44 -5.55 -4.92
CA GLN A 142 -16.08 -4.24 -4.80
C GLN A 142 -16.36 -3.90 -3.33
N ARG A 143 -16.06 -2.65 -2.95
CA ARG A 143 -16.33 -2.08 -1.63
C ARG A 143 -16.94 -0.67 -1.80
N LYS A 144 -17.72 -0.25 -0.81
CA LYS A 144 -18.39 1.06 -0.81
C LYS A 144 -18.00 1.86 0.42
N VAL A 145 -17.73 3.16 0.23
CA VAL A 145 -17.55 4.14 1.30
C VAL A 145 -18.25 5.44 0.92
N GLY A 146 -19.29 5.81 1.67
CA GLY A 146 -20.23 6.85 1.24
C GLY A 146 -20.86 6.49 -0.12
N SER A 147 -20.79 7.41 -1.08
CA SER A 147 -21.26 7.22 -2.46
C SER A 147 -20.19 6.70 -3.42
N ARG A 148 -18.96 6.42 -2.94
CA ARG A 148 -17.85 5.96 -3.76
C ARG A 148 -17.75 4.44 -3.76
N VAL A 149 -17.37 3.90 -4.90
CA VAL A 149 -17.04 2.49 -5.10
C VAL A 149 -15.55 2.39 -5.33
N VAL A 150 -14.89 1.51 -4.58
CA VAL A 150 -13.47 1.18 -4.74
C VAL A 150 -13.30 -0.34 -4.71
N HIS A 151 -12.18 -0.82 -5.22
CA HIS A 151 -11.90 -2.26 -5.31
C HIS A 151 -10.67 -2.63 -4.48
N THR A 152 -10.77 -3.72 -3.73
CA THR A 152 -9.64 -4.28 -2.96
C THR A 152 -8.51 -4.73 -3.90
N PHE A 153 -7.30 -4.84 -3.38
CA PHE A 153 -6.25 -5.50 -4.14
C PHE A 153 -6.55 -7.00 -4.24
N PRO A 154 -6.43 -7.63 -5.42
CA PRO A 154 -6.77 -9.04 -5.58
C PRO A 154 -5.88 -9.95 -4.73
N SER A 155 -6.48 -11.00 -4.15
CA SER A 155 -5.76 -11.98 -3.36
C SER A 155 -4.73 -12.77 -4.20
N PRO A 156 -3.69 -13.35 -3.57
CA PRO A 156 -2.74 -14.22 -4.27
C PRO A 156 -3.45 -15.33 -5.03
N GLN A 157 -4.45 -15.96 -4.41
CA GLN A 157 -5.22 -17.06 -5.01
C GLN A 157 -5.94 -16.63 -6.28
N ARG A 158 -6.49 -15.40 -6.32
CA ARG A 158 -7.20 -14.91 -7.50
C ARG A 158 -6.24 -14.61 -8.66
N ILE A 159 -5.09 -14.02 -8.37
CA ILE A 159 -4.04 -13.79 -9.37
C ILE A 159 -3.42 -15.11 -9.87
N ALA A 160 -3.20 -16.09 -8.98
CA ALA A 160 -2.64 -17.40 -9.33
C ALA A 160 -3.53 -18.20 -10.30
N ARG A 161 -4.87 -18.05 -10.16
CA ARG A 161 -5.89 -18.69 -11.00
C ARG A 161 -6.10 -17.99 -12.33
N ALA A 162 -5.90 -16.68 -12.41
CA ALA A 162 -6.00 -15.93 -13.66
C ALA A 162 -5.05 -16.49 -14.72
N SER A 163 -5.48 -16.42 -15.99
CA SER A 163 -4.61 -16.71 -17.13
C SER A 163 -3.61 -15.57 -17.33
N GLU A 164 -2.49 -15.88 -18.00
CA GLU A 164 -1.51 -14.83 -18.33
C GLU A 164 -2.11 -13.75 -19.25
N ASN A 165 -3.02 -14.13 -20.15
CA ASN A 165 -3.67 -13.19 -21.08
C ASN A 165 -4.54 -12.18 -20.33
N GLU A 166 -5.36 -12.62 -19.37
CA GLU A 166 -6.17 -11.71 -18.56
C GLU A 166 -5.32 -10.74 -17.74
N LEU A 167 -4.16 -11.20 -17.24
CA LEU A 167 -3.20 -10.35 -16.55
C LEU A 167 -2.55 -9.34 -17.52
N ARG A 168 -2.22 -9.75 -18.75
CA ARG A 168 -1.67 -8.85 -19.77
C ARG A 168 -2.65 -7.74 -20.17
N GLU A 169 -3.95 -8.00 -20.11
CA GLU A 169 -4.99 -6.98 -20.32
C GLU A 169 -4.90 -5.83 -19.28
N CYS A 170 -4.32 -6.10 -18.10
CA CYS A 170 -4.00 -5.10 -17.07
C CYS A 170 -2.69 -4.34 -17.33
N LYS A 171 -2.21 -4.31 -18.58
CA LYS A 171 -1.00 -3.58 -19.02
C LYS A 171 0.32 -4.03 -18.37
N LEU A 172 0.34 -5.24 -17.80
CA LEU A 172 1.51 -5.83 -17.15
C LEU A 172 2.65 -6.19 -18.12
N GLY A 173 2.33 -6.46 -19.38
CA GLY A 173 3.31 -6.97 -20.36
C GLY A 173 3.94 -8.27 -19.86
N TYR A 174 5.28 -8.39 -19.95
CA TYR A 174 6.00 -9.60 -19.51
C TYR A 174 5.87 -9.87 -17.99
N ARG A 175 5.54 -8.85 -17.18
CA ARG A 175 5.36 -8.99 -15.72
C ARG A 175 4.14 -9.82 -15.36
N ALA A 176 3.21 -10.04 -16.30
CA ALA A 176 2.08 -10.94 -16.09
C ALA A 176 2.54 -12.35 -15.70
N LYS A 177 3.60 -12.84 -16.34
CA LYS A 177 4.18 -14.16 -16.04
C LYS A 177 4.79 -14.21 -14.63
N THR A 178 5.59 -13.21 -14.26
CA THR A 178 6.28 -13.17 -12.96
C THR A 178 5.31 -12.95 -11.81
N LEU A 179 4.38 -11.99 -11.94
CA LEU A 179 3.34 -11.75 -10.95
C LEU A 179 2.52 -13.01 -10.69
N ARG A 180 2.11 -13.72 -11.75
CA ARG A 180 1.35 -14.97 -11.63
C ARG A 180 2.16 -16.09 -10.96
N ALA A 181 3.44 -16.21 -11.29
CA ALA A 181 4.32 -17.20 -10.67
C ALA A 181 4.50 -16.94 -9.18
N THR A 182 4.77 -15.69 -8.80
CA THR A 182 4.88 -15.29 -7.39
C THR A 182 3.55 -15.45 -6.64
N ALA A 183 2.43 -15.10 -7.28
CA ALA A 183 1.10 -15.32 -6.69
C ALA A 183 0.85 -16.80 -6.38
N ARG A 184 1.34 -17.73 -7.22
CA ARG A 184 1.22 -19.16 -6.97
C ARG A 184 1.99 -19.59 -5.73
N LEU A 185 3.26 -19.19 -5.61
CA LEU A 185 4.09 -19.50 -4.43
C LEU A 185 3.48 -18.97 -3.13
N VAL A 186 2.96 -17.74 -3.15
CA VAL A 186 2.27 -17.15 -1.99
C VAL A 186 0.94 -17.88 -1.72
N SER A 187 0.24 -18.33 -2.76
CA SER A 187 -1.05 -19.02 -2.60
C SER A 187 -0.96 -20.48 -2.17
N SER A 188 0.19 -21.13 -2.38
CA SER A 188 0.49 -22.51 -1.97
C SER A 188 1.21 -22.60 -0.63
N ASP A 189 1.37 -21.47 0.08
CA ASP A 189 2.11 -21.33 1.33
C ASP A 189 3.61 -21.69 1.23
N GLU A 190 4.16 -21.83 0.01
CA GLU A 190 5.61 -21.96 -0.23
C GLU A 190 6.35 -20.64 0.05
N CYS A 191 5.63 -19.51 0.00
CA CYS A 191 6.10 -18.18 0.39
C CYS A 191 5.16 -17.58 1.43
N ASP A 192 5.54 -17.68 2.71
CA ASP A 192 4.82 -17.07 3.81
C ASP A 192 5.40 -15.69 4.16
N LEU A 193 4.88 -14.66 3.50
CA LEU A 193 5.27 -13.27 3.75
C LEU A 193 5.04 -12.83 5.19
N GLU A 194 4.10 -13.45 5.91
CA GLU A 194 3.81 -13.07 7.29
C GLU A 194 4.93 -13.53 8.23
N SER A 195 5.36 -14.79 8.13
CA SER A 195 6.47 -15.31 8.95
C SER A 195 7.81 -14.70 8.59
N TRP A 196 8.02 -14.28 7.34
CA TRP A 196 9.28 -13.66 6.91
C TRP A 196 9.59 -12.33 7.61
N SER A 197 8.61 -11.67 8.20
CA SER A 197 8.83 -10.41 8.94
C SER A 197 9.64 -10.55 10.22
N ALA A 198 9.85 -11.79 10.69
CA ALA A 198 10.72 -12.07 11.83
C ALA A 198 12.18 -12.37 11.41
N LEU A 199 12.46 -12.43 10.11
CA LEU A 199 13.80 -12.73 9.61
C LEU A 199 14.71 -11.50 9.70
N PRO A 200 16.03 -11.69 9.90
CA PRO A 200 17.02 -10.63 9.72
C PRO A 200 17.00 -10.08 8.29
N ASP A 201 17.35 -8.80 8.10
CA ASP A 201 17.31 -8.10 6.80
C ASP A 201 18.04 -8.86 5.68
N GLY A 202 19.18 -9.48 5.99
CA GLY A 202 19.95 -10.26 5.02
C GLY A 202 19.18 -11.47 4.48
N ASP A 203 18.52 -12.22 5.36
CA ASP A 203 17.74 -13.41 5.01
C ASP A 203 16.40 -13.03 4.38
N LEU A 204 15.74 -11.99 4.89
CA LEU A 204 14.52 -11.45 4.29
C LEU A 204 14.78 -11.01 2.85
N ARG A 205 15.86 -10.24 2.61
CA ARG A 205 16.26 -9.81 1.27
C ARG A 205 16.58 -11.00 0.37
N LYS A 206 17.29 -12.01 0.88
CA LYS A 206 17.61 -13.22 0.12
C LYS A 206 16.33 -13.92 -0.34
N ASN A 207 15.40 -14.19 0.57
CA ASN A 207 14.14 -14.88 0.27
C ASN A 207 13.27 -14.08 -0.70
N LEU A 208 13.17 -12.76 -0.53
CA LEU A 208 12.43 -11.90 -1.45
C LEU A 208 13.01 -11.95 -2.87
N CYS A 209 14.33 -11.94 -3.02
CA CYS A 209 15.00 -12.01 -4.32
C CYS A 209 14.89 -13.38 -5.02
N GLU A 210 14.49 -14.45 -4.32
CA GLU A 210 14.20 -15.74 -4.94
C GLU A 210 12.84 -15.73 -5.66
N LEU A 211 11.98 -14.76 -5.36
CA LEU A 211 10.66 -14.65 -5.99
C LEU A 211 10.74 -14.15 -7.43
N PRO A 212 10.00 -14.77 -8.38
CA PRO A 212 9.96 -14.31 -9.76
C PRO A 212 9.59 -12.83 -9.90
N GLY A 213 10.47 -12.08 -10.58
CA GLY A 213 10.25 -10.65 -10.84
C GLY A 213 10.67 -9.72 -9.70
N VAL A 214 11.26 -10.25 -8.63
CA VAL A 214 11.98 -9.49 -7.60
C VAL A 214 13.48 -9.62 -7.87
N GLY A 215 14.22 -8.52 -7.78
CA GLY A 215 15.66 -8.51 -7.99
C GLY A 215 16.34 -7.50 -7.09
N LEU A 216 17.68 -7.53 -7.07
CA LEU A 216 18.48 -6.66 -6.20
C LEU A 216 18.29 -5.16 -6.45
N ASN A 217 17.85 -4.77 -7.66
CA ASN A 217 17.58 -3.38 -8.04
C ASN A 217 16.06 -3.05 -8.04
N GLY A 218 15.26 -3.82 -7.29
CA GLY A 218 13.82 -3.60 -7.10
C GLY A 218 13.46 -2.81 -5.84
N PHE A 219 14.46 -2.31 -5.11
CA PHE A 219 14.32 -1.46 -3.92
C PHE A 219 15.05 -0.14 -4.13
#